data_AF-A0A2M4AV94-F1
#
_entry.id   AF-A0A2M4AV94-F1
#
_cell.length_a   1.000
_cell.length_b   1.000
_cell.length_c   1.000
_cell.angle_alpha   90.00
_cell.angle_beta   90.00
_cell.angle_gamma   90.00
#
_symmetry.space_group_name_H-M   'P 1'
#
loop_
_entity.id
_entity.type
_entity.pdbx_description
1 polymer ?
#
loop_
_entity_poly.entity_id
_entity_poly.type
_entity_poly.pdbx_seq_one_letter_code
_entity_poly.pdbx_strand_id
1 'polypeptide(L)'
;YHLILNNSVVPSALVSRRVDVCHFFKKPTSDRLLNLMYAEFKKHSYLPERCPIPPDHYYIRKFRPSTIVIPSLLPENNFLLKEVFQTGLNSEPLFTYRFFGSFVRKTSE
;
A
#
# COMPACT_ATOMS: atom_id res chain seq x y z
N TYR A 1 0.02 -12.92 -8.33
CA TYR A 1 1.31 -12.24 -8.54
C TYR A 1 2.05 -12.14 -7.21
N HIS A 2 3.38 -12.12 -7.16
CA HIS A 2 4.17 -11.86 -5.93
C HIS A 2 5.12 -10.66 -6.14
N LEU A 3 5.67 -10.07 -5.06
CA LEU A 3 6.52 -8.86 -5.12
C LEU A 3 8.02 -9.18 -4.93
N ILE A 4 8.90 -8.61 -5.78
CA ILE A 4 10.37 -8.69 -5.68
C ILE A 4 10.97 -7.29 -5.55
N LEU A 5 11.89 -7.04 -4.61
CA LEU A 5 12.59 -5.77 -4.43
C LEU A 5 13.83 -5.68 -5.34
N ASN A 6 13.87 -4.73 -6.29
CA ASN A 6 15.01 -4.50 -7.20
C ASN A 6 15.52 -3.04 -7.18
N ASN A 7 16.80 -2.83 -7.49
CA ASN A 7 17.56 -1.63 -7.07
C ASN A 7 17.65 -0.45 -8.06
N SER A 8 16.99 -0.46 -9.22
CA SER A 8 16.89 0.73 -10.10
C SER A 8 16.10 0.47 -11.39
N VAL A 9 14.90 1.05 -11.51
CA VAL A 9 14.12 1.11 -12.78
C VAL A 9 13.42 2.47 -12.85
N VAL A 10 13.47 3.13 -14.02
CA VAL A 10 12.70 4.35 -14.29
C VAL A 10 11.21 4.00 -14.28
N PRO A 11 10.41 4.45 -13.28
CA PRO A 11 9.03 4.03 -13.17
C PRO A 11 8.18 4.77 -14.19
N SER A 12 7.52 4.06 -15.11
CA SER A 12 6.29 4.58 -15.69
C SER A 12 5.22 4.51 -14.60
N ALA A 13 4.65 5.66 -14.22
CA ALA A 13 3.59 5.68 -13.22
C ALA A 13 2.35 4.99 -13.79
N LEU A 14 2.16 3.71 -13.45
CA LEU A 14 1.02 2.92 -13.94
C LEU A 14 -0.31 3.43 -13.36
N VAL A 15 -0.29 3.88 -12.11
CA VAL A 15 -1.45 4.38 -11.37
C VAL A 15 -1.01 5.50 -10.42
N SER A 16 -1.71 6.63 -10.44
CA SER A 16 -1.56 7.71 -9.47
C SER A 16 -2.93 8.08 -8.92
N ARG A 17 -3.07 8.11 -7.60
CA ARG A 17 -4.34 8.41 -6.93
C ARG A 17 -4.11 9.02 -5.57
N ARG A 18 -5.05 9.86 -5.14
CA ARG A 18 -5.15 10.36 -3.76
C ARG A 18 -6.21 9.56 -3.01
N VAL A 19 -5.92 9.26 -1.74
CA VAL A 19 -6.85 8.54 -0.87
C VAL A 19 -7.07 9.38 0.39
N ASP A 20 -8.34 9.63 0.71
CA ASP A 20 -8.71 10.12 2.05
C ASP A 20 -8.71 8.93 3.01
N VAL A 21 -7.69 8.89 3.87
CA VAL A 21 -7.49 7.80 4.86
C VAL A 21 -8.66 7.74 5.86
N CYS A 22 -9.23 8.88 6.25
CA CYS A 22 -10.35 8.90 7.18
C CYS A 22 -11.64 8.41 6.52
N HIS A 23 -11.87 8.74 5.25
CA HIS A 23 -12.95 8.15 4.46
C HIS A 23 -12.76 6.63 4.31
N PHE A 24 -11.55 6.19 3.99
CA PHE A 24 -11.20 4.77 3.86
C PHE A 24 -11.48 3.99 5.16
N PHE A 25 -11.11 4.51 6.33
CA PHE A 25 -11.42 3.84 7.60
C PHE A 25 -12.92 3.67 7.84
N LYS A 26 -13.74 4.63 7.43
CA LYS A 26 -15.21 4.54 7.53
C LYS A 26 -15.81 3.57 6.51
N LYS A 27 -15.23 3.52 5.30
CA LYS A 27 -15.72 2.70 4.19
C LYS A 27 -14.53 2.07 3.46
N PRO A 28 -13.95 0.97 3.96
CA PRO A 28 -12.78 0.35 3.36
C PRO A 28 -12.99 -0.09 1.90
N THR A 29 -14.24 -0.34 1.51
CA THR A 29 -14.62 -0.66 0.13
C THR A 29 -14.44 0.50 -0.85
N SER A 30 -14.17 1.72 -0.39
CA SER A 30 -13.89 2.89 -1.25
C SER A 30 -12.61 2.71 -2.06
N ASP A 31 -11.66 1.88 -1.59
CA ASP A 31 -10.45 1.54 -2.33
C ASP A 31 -10.13 0.06 -2.15
N ARG A 32 -10.50 -0.75 -3.15
CA ARG A 32 -10.38 -2.20 -3.08
C ARG A 32 -8.93 -2.68 -2.92
N LEU A 33 -7.98 -2.06 -3.63
CA LEU A 33 -6.58 -2.47 -3.56
C LEU A 33 -5.98 -2.13 -2.19
N LEU A 34 -6.25 -0.92 -1.68
CA LEU A 34 -5.80 -0.54 -0.35
C LEU A 34 -6.42 -1.42 0.72
N ASN A 35 -7.72 -1.75 0.61
CA ASN A 35 -8.39 -2.64 1.55
C ASN A 35 -7.74 -4.02 1.62
N LEU A 36 -7.40 -4.62 0.46
CA LEU A 36 -6.71 -5.91 0.41
C LEU A 36 -5.34 -5.86 1.11
N MET A 37 -4.55 -4.83 0.82
CA MET A 37 -3.22 -4.62 1.44
C MET A 37 -3.35 -4.40 2.95
N TYR A 38 -4.26 -3.50 3.35
CA TYR A 38 -4.46 -3.08 4.72
C TYR A 38 -4.98 -4.24 5.60
N ALA A 39 -5.91 -5.05 5.07
CA ALA A 39 -6.38 -6.26 5.75
C ALA A 39 -5.26 -7.26 6.02
N GLU A 40 -4.30 -7.41 5.10
CA GLU A 40 -3.13 -8.27 5.31
C GLU A 40 -2.18 -7.69 6.36
N PHE A 41 -1.90 -6.38 6.29
CA PHE A 41 -1.02 -5.75 7.27
C PHE A 41 -1.57 -5.90 8.69
N LYS A 42 -2.87 -5.65 8.91
CA LYS A 42 -3.50 -5.71 10.24
C LYS A 42 -3.32 -7.05 10.96
N LYS A 43 -3.16 -8.17 10.25
CA LYS A 43 -3.09 -9.52 10.87
C LYS A 43 -1.97 -9.66 11.90
N HIS A 44 -0.85 -8.96 11.70
CA HIS A 44 0.35 -9.10 12.53
C HIS A 44 0.96 -7.75 12.95
N SER A 45 0.21 -6.66 12.78
CA SER A 45 0.71 -5.29 12.89
C SER A 45 -0.17 -4.47 13.82
N TYR A 46 0.35 -3.34 14.28
CA TYR A 46 -0.43 -2.34 15.00
C TYR A 46 -0.60 -1.10 14.12
N LEU A 47 -1.81 -0.88 13.62
CA LEU A 47 -2.13 0.15 12.64
C LEU A 47 -3.31 1.02 13.08
N PRO A 48 -3.38 2.29 12.66
CA PRO A 48 -4.50 3.15 12.97
C PRO A 48 -5.76 2.65 12.27
N GLU A 49 -6.86 2.44 12.99
CA GLU A 49 -8.10 1.88 12.40
C GLU A 49 -9.22 2.91 12.22
N ARG A 50 -9.04 4.12 12.77
CA ARG A 50 -10.05 5.17 12.77
C ARG A 50 -9.39 6.54 12.86
N CYS A 51 -10.16 7.56 12.50
CA CYS A 51 -9.81 8.96 12.73
C CYS A 51 -10.59 9.54 13.92
N PRO A 52 -10.04 10.55 14.63
CA PRO A 52 -8.66 11.05 14.49
C PRO A 52 -7.64 9.98 14.93
N ILE A 53 -6.49 9.95 14.26
CA ILE A 53 -5.41 8.99 14.57
C ILE A 53 -4.69 9.51 15.82
N PRO A 54 -4.73 8.79 16.96
CA PRO A 54 -4.03 9.23 18.15
C PRO A 54 -2.51 9.11 17.96
N PRO A 55 -1.70 10.00 18.59
CA PRO A 55 -0.26 9.84 18.64
C PRO A 55 0.12 8.51 19.30
N ASP A 56 0.78 7.62 18.54
CA ASP A 56 1.21 6.32 19.00
C ASP A 56 2.30 5.73 18.08
N HIS A 57 2.92 4.64 18.50
CA HIS A 57 3.94 3.90 17.74
C HIS A 57 3.30 2.78 16.91
N TYR A 58 2.78 3.14 15.73
CA TYR A 58 2.28 2.18 14.76
C TYR A 58 3.42 1.46 14.04
N TYR A 59 3.23 0.18 13.72
CA TYR A 59 4.23 -0.62 13.03
C TYR A 59 3.58 -1.72 12.18
N ILE A 60 4.23 -2.04 11.05
CA ILE A 60 3.90 -3.20 10.23
C ILE A 60 4.90 -4.31 10.53
N ARG A 61 4.42 -5.54 10.78
CA ARG A 61 5.27 -6.72 11.01
C ARG A 61 4.79 -7.92 10.20
N LYS A 62 5.74 -8.82 9.91
CA LYS A 62 5.50 -10.09 9.19
C LYS A 62 4.76 -9.91 7.85
N PHE A 63 5.00 -8.79 7.17
CA PHE A 63 4.41 -8.55 5.86
C PHE A 63 4.92 -9.55 4.83
N ARG A 64 4.01 -10.28 4.19
CA ARG A 64 4.32 -11.26 3.15
C ARG A 64 3.62 -10.86 1.86
N PRO A 65 4.29 -10.14 0.95
CA PRO A 65 3.67 -9.70 -0.29
C PRO A 65 3.02 -10.80 -1.14
N SER A 66 3.52 -12.03 -1.06
CA SER A 66 3.01 -13.19 -1.79
C SER A 66 1.61 -13.65 -1.36
N THR A 67 1.09 -13.20 -0.21
CA THR A 67 -0.27 -13.52 0.25
C THR A 67 -1.33 -12.60 -0.37
N ILE A 68 -0.92 -11.47 -0.94
CA ILE A 68 -1.85 -10.51 -1.54
C ILE A 68 -2.14 -10.92 -2.98
N VAL A 69 -3.41 -11.24 -3.24
CA VAL A 69 -3.89 -11.51 -4.60
C VAL A 69 -4.17 -10.18 -5.30
N ILE A 70 -3.19 -9.73 -6.06
CA ILE A 70 -3.30 -8.50 -6.85
C ILE A 70 -4.16 -8.78 -8.09
N PRO A 71 -5.14 -7.91 -8.43
CA PRO A 71 -5.94 -8.04 -9.63
C PRO A 71 -5.08 -8.18 -10.88
N SER A 72 -5.49 -9.04 -11.82
CA SER A 72 -4.75 -9.36 -13.06
C SER A 72 -4.63 -8.21 -14.07
N LEU A 73 -5.07 -7.01 -13.71
CA LEU A 73 -5.00 -5.83 -14.56
C LEU A 73 -3.59 -5.21 -14.58
N LEU A 74 -2.72 -5.56 -13.63
CA LEU A 74 -1.36 -5.01 -13.57
C LEU A 74 -0.39 -5.89 -14.40
N PRO A 75 0.38 -5.28 -15.32
CA PRO A 75 1.34 -6.02 -16.13
C PRO A 75 2.48 -6.56 -15.25
N GLU A 76 3.12 -7.63 -15.69
CA GLU A 76 4.35 -8.12 -15.08
C GLU A 76 5.47 -7.11 -15.34
N ASN A 77 5.74 -6.28 -14.35
CA ASN A 77 6.74 -5.22 -14.45
C ASN A 77 7.31 -4.87 -13.08
N ASN A 78 8.51 -4.31 -13.10
CA ASN A 78 9.09 -3.60 -11.96
C ASN A 78 8.29 -2.32 -11.72
N PHE A 79 8.02 -2.00 -10.46
CA PHE A 79 7.30 -0.80 -10.07
C PHE A 79 7.97 -0.11 -8.88
N LEU A 80 7.72 1.20 -8.79
CA LEU A 80 7.96 2.01 -7.60
C LEU A 80 6.59 2.44 -7.06
N LEU A 81 6.26 2.00 -5.85
CA LEU A 81 5.17 2.56 -5.08
C LEU A 81 5.72 3.75 -4.28
N LYS A 82 5.21 4.94 -4.56
CA LYS A 82 5.51 6.16 -3.81
C LYS A 82 4.25 6.62 -3.10
N GLU A 83 4.26 6.54 -1.78
CA GLU A 83 3.18 7.01 -0.93
C GLU A 83 3.62 8.29 -0.23
N VAL A 84 2.80 9.34 -0.33
CA VAL A 84 3.06 10.62 0.32
C VAL A 84 1.92 10.86 1.29
N PHE A 85 2.22 10.79 2.59
CA PHE A 85 1.24 11.01 3.64
C PHE A 85 1.23 12.49 4.01
N GLN A 86 0.03 13.08 4.03
CA GLN A 86 -0.17 14.50 4.30
C GLN A 86 -1.28 14.69 5.34
N THR A 87 -1.22 15.78 6.10
CA THR A 87 -2.29 16.17 7.01
C THR A 87 -3.50 16.70 6.23
N GLY A 88 -4.72 16.43 6.70
CA GLY A 88 -5.94 16.86 6.01
C GLY A 88 -6.20 18.37 6.04
N LEU A 89 -5.68 19.08 7.04
CA LEU A 89 -5.95 20.52 7.25
C LEU A 89 -5.09 21.42 6.35
N ASN A 90 -3.79 21.13 6.25
CA ASN A 90 -2.82 21.98 5.52
C ASN A 90 -2.06 21.24 4.42
N SER A 91 -2.37 19.95 4.17
CA SER A 91 -1.58 19.08 3.28
C SER A 91 -0.08 19.04 3.64
N GLU A 92 0.24 19.26 4.92
CA GLU A 92 1.62 19.22 5.40
C GLU A 92 2.15 17.79 5.30
N PRO A 93 3.32 17.57 4.68
CA PRO A 93 3.87 16.23 4.52
C PRO A 93 4.26 15.65 5.88
N LEU A 94 3.67 14.51 6.22
CA LEU A 94 4.03 13.74 7.42
C LEU A 94 5.26 12.89 7.16
N PHE A 95 5.19 12.05 6.12
CA PHE A 95 6.31 11.23 5.66
C PHE A 95 6.07 10.76 4.23
N THR A 96 7.16 10.35 3.58
CA THR A 96 7.11 9.70 2.26
C THR A 96 7.67 8.30 2.39
N TYR A 97 6.91 7.32 1.90
CA TYR A 97 7.34 5.95 1.80
C TYR A 97 7.59 5.59 0.33
N ARG A 98 8.68 4.87 0.07
CA ARG A 98 9.06 4.39 -1.25
C ARG A 98 9.36 2.91 -1.17
N PHE A 99 8.64 2.12 -1.96
CA PHE A 99 8.81 0.68 -2.04
C PHE A 99 8.98 0.26 -3.49
N PHE A 100 10.07 -0.46 -3.76
CA PHE A 100 10.34 -1.04 -5.07
C PHE A 100 9.85 -2.48 -5.09
N GLY A 101 9.16 -2.86 -6.16
CA GLY A 101 8.54 -4.16 -6.31
C GLY A 101 8.61 -4.63 -7.75
N SER A 102 8.19 -5.87 -7.98
CA SER A 102 7.94 -6.42 -9.31
C SER A 102 6.68 -7.25 -9.22
N PHE A 103 5.75 -7.14 -10.17
CA PHE A 103 4.67 -8.11 -10.29
C PHE A 103 5.16 -9.28 -11.11
N VAL A 104 5.12 -10.49 -10.55
CA VAL A 104 5.50 -11.73 -11.23
C VAL A 104 4.34 -12.70 -11.21
N ARG A 105 4.02 -13.35 -12.33
CA ARG A 105 2.91 -14.30 -12.41
C ARG A 105 3.05 -15.36 -11.32
N LYS A 106 1.93 -15.76 -10.73
CA LYS A 106 1.92 -16.99 -9.94
C LYS A 106 1.80 -18.13 -10.94
N THR A 107 2.91 -18.79 -11.28
CA THR A 107 2.87 -20.10 -11.95
C THR A 107 2.29 -21.09 -10.96
N SER A 108 1.20 -21.75 -11.35
CA SER A 108 0.67 -22.91 -10.63
C SER A 108 1.64 -24.06 -10.83
N GLU A 109 2.33 -24.45 -9.76
CA GLU A 109 2.87 -25.81 -9.60
C GLU A 109 1.78 -26.70 -9.02
#